data_AF-A0A485CQX9-F1
#
_entry.id   AF-A0A485CQX9-F1
#
_cell.length_a   1.000
_cell.length_b   1.000
_cell.length_c   1.000
_cell.angle_alpha   90.00
_cell.angle_beta   90.00
_cell.angle_gamma   90.00
#
_symmetry.space_group_name_H-M   'P 1'
#
loop_
_entity.id
_entity.type
_entity.pdbx_description
1 polymer ?
#
loop_
_entity_poly.entity_id
_entity_poly.type
_entity_poly.pdbx_seq_one_letter_code
_entity_poly.pdbx_strand_id
1 'polypeptide(L)' 'MKIVGAEVFVTCPGRNFVTLKITTDSGLVGYGDATLNGRELPVASYLKDHLCPQLLGT' A
#
# COMPACT_ATOMS: atom_id res chain seq x y z
N MET A 1 -14.06 12.90 -5.23
CA MET A 1 -13.26 11.66 -5.25
C MET A 1 -11.94 11.98 -4.57
N LYS A 2 -11.80 11.50 -3.34
CA LYS A 2 -10.64 11.72 -2.45
C LYS A 2 -10.14 10.38 -1.95
N ILE A 3 -8.85 10.26 -1.68
CA ILE A 3 -8.28 9.07 -1.04
C ILE A 3 -8.42 9.25 0.48
N VAL A 4 -9.12 8.32 1.11
CA VAL A 4 -9.39 8.31 2.56
C VAL A 4 -8.64 7.19 3.29
N GLY A 5 -8.05 6.24 2.56
CA GLY A 5 -7.24 5.17 3.13
C GLY A 5 -6.14 4.73 2.18
N ALA A 6 -4.95 4.48 2.73
CA ALA A 6 -3.82 3.89 2.03
C ALA A 6 -3.14 2.91 3.01
N GLU A 7 -3.21 1.62 2.71
CA GLU A 7 -2.80 0.54 3.62
C GLU A 7 -1.81 -0.39 2.90
N VAL A 8 -0.71 -0.74 3.58
CA VAL A 8 0.31 -1.65 3.05
C VAL A 8 0.20 -3.00 3.75
N PHE A 9 0.02 -4.06 2.98
CA PHE A 9 -0.04 -5.44 3.44
C PHE A 9 1.22 -6.19 3.00
N VAL A 10 1.79 -6.97 3.92
CA VAL A 10 2.89 -7.88 3.63
C VAL A 10 2.44 -9.29 4.02
N THR A 11 2.65 -10.26 3.13
CA THR A 11 2.30 -11.66 3.37
C THR A 11 3.28 -12.61 2.70
N CYS A 12 3.31 -13.87 3.11
CA CYS A 12 4.24 -14.89 2.58
C CYS A 12 3.58 -16.27 2.35
N PRO A 13 2.57 -16.41 1.47
CA PRO A 13 2.05 -17.70 1.04
C PRO A 13 3.00 -18.33 -0.01
N GLY A 14 4.16 -18.82 0.44
CA GLY A 14 5.17 -19.49 -0.40
C GLY A 14 6.29 -18.57 -0.91
N ARG A 15 6.00 -17.29 -1.19
CA ARG A 15 6.99 -16.21 -1.35
C ARG A 15 6.43 -14.91 -0.81
N ASN A 16 7.30 -13.93 -0.56
CA ASN A 16 6.88 -12.62 -0.07
C ASN A 16 6.10 -11.85 -1.15
N PHE A 17 5.04 -11.19 -0.69
CA PHE A 17 4.28 -10.21 -1.46
C PHE A 17 4.06 -8.95 -0.63
N VAL A 18 4.08 -7.80 -1.30
CA VAL A 18 3.71 -6.50 -0.73
C VAL A 18 2.56 -5.95 -1.58
N THR A 19 1.45 -5.59 -0.94
CA THR A 19 0.27 -5.06 -1.64
C THR A 19 -0.12 -3.72 -1.02
N LEU A 20 -0.28 -2.70 -1.87
CA LEU A 20 -0.90 -1.43 -1.50
C LEU A 20 -2.39 -1.49 -1.79
N LYS A 21 -3.21 -1.12 -0.82
CA LYS A 21 -4.64 -0.91 -0.97
C LYS A 21 -4.95 0.58 -0.81
N ILE A 22 -5.68 1.15 -1.76
CA ILE A 22 -6.18 2.53 -1.72
C ILE A 22 -7.70 2.50 -1.61
N THR A 23 -8.25 3.29 -0.70
CA THR A 23 -9.70 3.42 -0.48
C THR A 23 -10.11 4.87 -0.71
N THR A 24 -11.18 5.10 -1.46
CA THR A 24 -11.73 6.44 -1.72
C THR A 24 -12.88 6.82 -0.78
N ASP A 25 -13.22 8.10 -0.75
CA ASP A 25 -14.39 8.67 -0.06
C ASP A 25 -15.74 8.05 -0.48
N SER A 26 -15.82 7.52 -1.69
CA SER A 26 -17.00 6.81 -2.20
C SER A 26 -16.99 5.30 -1.88
N GLY A 27 -16.02 4.81 -1.11
CA GLY A 27 -15.85 3.39 -0.78
C GLY A 27 -15.28 2.54 -1.91
N LEU A 28 -14.81 3.14 -3.01
CA LEU A 28 -14.13 2.42 -4.07
C LEU A 28 -12.74 2.01 -3.60
N VAL A 29 -12.33 0.77 -3.91
CA VAL A 29 -11.04 0.21 -3.51
C VAL A 29 -10.22 -0.19 -4.73
N GLY A 30 -8.95 0.19 -4.74
CA GLY A 30 -7.95 -0.25 -5.72
C GLY A 30 -6.78 -0.97 -5.05
N TYR A 31 -6.19 -1.94 -5.75
CA TYR A 31 -5.03 -2.71 -5.29
C TYR A 31 -3.86 -2.56 -6.26
N GLY A 32 -2.64 -2.52 -5.71
CA GLY A 32 -1.39 -2.50 -6.48
C GLY A 32 -0.33 -3.41 -5.88
N ASP A 33 0.38 -4.15 -6.72
CA ASP A 33 1.56 -4.92 -6.31
C ASP A 33 2.75 -3.98 -6.09
N ALA A 34 3.43 -4.17 -4.97
CA ALA A 34 4.62 -3.42 -4.57
C ALA A 34 5.79 -4.35 -4.22
N THR A 35 5.73 -5.60 -4.67
CA THR A 35 6.73 -6.61 -4.33
C THR A 35 8.07 -6.33 -5.02
N LEU A 36 9.09 -6.03 -4.22
CA LEU A 36 10.49 -5.98 -4.66
C LEU A 36 11.26 -7.16 -4.08
N ASN A 37 11.50 -8.18 -4.91
CA ASN A 37 12.04 -9.46 -4.47
C ASN A 37 13.39 -9.31 -3.73
N GLY A 38 13.44 -9.77 -2.47
CA GLY A 38 14.61 -9.67 -1.59
C GLY A 38 14.83 -8.29 -0.94
N ARG A 39 13.96 -7.31 -1.18
CA ARG A 39 13.95 -5.96 -0.58
C ARG A 39 12.51 -5.49 -0.31
N GLU A 40 11.66 -6.40 0.15
CA GLU A 40 10.23 -6.17 0.34
C GLU A 40 9.96 -5.16 1.47
N LEU A 41 10.64 -5.30 2.60
CA LEU A 41 10.43 -4.44 3.77
C LEU A 41 10.85 -2.97 3.54
N PRO A 42 11.97 -2.67 2.84
CA PRO A 42 12.26 -1.30 2.42
C PRO A 42 11.13 -0.65 1.62
N VAL A 43 10.51 -1.37 0.66
CA VAL A 43 9.38 -0.82 -0.12
C VAL A 43 8.15 -0.66 0.75
N ALA A 44 7.87 -1.62 1.63
CA ALA A 44 6.75 -1.52 2.56
C ALA A 44 6.88 -0.30 3.49
N SER A 45 8.07 -0.04 4.04
CA SER A 45 8.37 1.15 4.85
C SER A 45 8.29 2.43 4.01
N TYR A 46 8.87 2.45 2.81
CA TYR A 46 8.79 3.61 1.92
C TYR A 46 7.34 4.00 1.61
N LEU A 47 6.48 3.00 1.34
CA LEU A 47 5.06 3.23 1.16
C LEU A 47 4.38 3.69 2.44
N LYS A 48 4.51 2.95 3.54
CA LYS A 48 3.76 3.20 4.77
C LYS A 48 4.17 4.49 5.49
N ASP A 49 5.47 4.74 5.58
CA ASP A 49 6.03 5.77 6.45
C ASP A 49 6.24 7.10 5.72
N HIS A 50 6.29 7.09 4.38
CA HIS A 50 6.57 8.29 3.59
C HIS A 50 5.45 8.62 2.60
N LEU A 51 5.03 7.68 1.75
CA LEU A 51 4.06 7.99 0.69
C LEU A 51 2.60 7.96 1.13
N CYS A 52 2.16 6.93 1.85
CA CYS A 52 0.76 6.77 2.26
C CYS A 52 0.22 8.00 3.02
N PRO A 53 0.96 8.61 3.97
CA PRO A 53 0.51 9.83 4.64
C PRO A 53 0.28 11.01 3.69
N GLN A 54 1.07 11.11 2.60
CA GLN A 54 0.97 12.17 1.61
C GLN A 54 -0.18 11.95 0.62
N LEU A 55 -0.65 10.70 0.46
CA LEU A 55 -1.77 10.35 -0.42
C LEU A 55 -3.13 10.65 0.20
N LEU A 56 -3.22 10.72 1.53
CA LEU A 56 -4.47 11.04 2.23
C LEU A 56 -4.83 12.51 1.96
N GLY A 57 -5.95 12.73 1.28
CA GLY A 57 -6.43 14.05 0.91
C GLY A 57 -7.77 14.34 1.58
N THR A 58 -7.75 15.18 2.61
CA THR A 58 -8.95 15.67 3.34
C THR A 58 -9.95 16.38 2.45
#